data_AF-A0A972R0V3-F1
#
_entry.id   AF-A0A972R0V3-F1
#
_cell.length_a   1.000
_cell.length_b   1.000
_cell.length_c   1.000
_cell.angle_alpha   90.00
_cell.angle_beta   90.00
_cell.angle_gamma   90.00
#
_symmetry.space_group_name_H-M   'P 1'
#
loop_
_entity.id
_entity.type
_entity.pdbx_description
1 polymer ?
#
loop_
_entity_poly.entity_id
_entity_poly.type
_entity_poly.pdbx_seq_one_letter_code
_entity_poly.pdbx_strand_id
1 'polypeptide(L)'
;MKHGDLEEIKPVRPGDKVLRRTVKRHLRLRPVPDIPVIFRILRDILTRTPFAPMFLTLVVLWLLFSFGMYLIERNASGAEMTSYGEALWWALAAVETMGTPYEPATDGGHILGGIWAVLGVMVFWGTIIASVTVYFTNRRKPHSARIIETIHYDLDELEKLTLDELSTLKYTTNRIIDDRIDNVKRTQNSYQNKK
;
A
#
# COMPACT_ATOMS: atom_id res chain seq x y z
N MET A 1 -10.14 -13.60 -48.17
CA MET A 1 -10.66 -12.68 -47.13
C MET A 1 -12.14 -12.97 -46.94
N LYS A 2 -12.57 -13.47 -45.77
CA LYS A 2 -13.97 -13.86 -45.53
C LYS A 2 -14.85 -12.62 -45.24
N HIS A 3 -15.88 -12.41 -46.05
CA HIS A 3 -16.96 -11.42 -45.88
C HIS A 3 -17.89 -11.79 -44.71
N GLY A 4 -17.46 -11.57 -43.46
CA GLY A 4 -18.20 -12.02 -42.27
C GLY A 4 -18.75 -10.96 -41.31
N ASP A 5 -18.13 -9.79 -41.18
CA ASP A 5 -18.37 -8.92 -39.99
C ASP A 5 -18.63 -7.44 -40.35
N LEU A 6 -19.42 -7.17 -41.39
CA LEU A 6 -19.85 -5.82 -41.74
C LEU A 6 -21.38 -5.73 -41.61
N GLU A 7 -21.86 -5.08 -40.55
CA GLU A 7 -23.28 -4.77 -40.38
C GLU A 7 -23.56 -3.38 -40.96
N GLU A 8 -24.58 -3.26 -41.82
CA GLU A 8 -25.01 -1.99 -42.39
C GLU A 8 -25.89 -1.25 -41.36
N ILE A 9 -25.42 -0.08 -40.91
CA ILE A 9 -26.15 0.75 -39.95
C ILE A 9 -26.88 1.89 -40.67
N LYS A 10 -28.03 2.30 -40.11
CA LYS A 10 -28.84 3.37 -40.69
C LYS A 10 -28.00 4.66 -40.77
N PRO A 11 -27.76 5.22 -41.96
CA PRO A 11 -26.89 6.36 -42.13
C PRO A 11 -27.53 7.64 -41.59
N VAL A 12 -26.70 8.56 -41.09
CA VAL A 12 -27.14 9.85 -40.52
C VAL A 12 -27.51 10.84 -41.62
N ARG A 13 -27.04 10.63 -42.85
CA ARG A 13 -27.37 11.44 -44.04
C ARG A 13 -27.97 10.55 -45.14
N PRO A 14 -29.01 10.99 -45.86
CA PRO A 14 -29.57 10.22 -46.97
C PRO A 14 -28.53 10.05 -48.09
N GLY A 15 -28.22 8.79 -48.45
CA GLY A 15 -27.35 8.44 -49.58
C GLY A 15 -26.03 7.73 -49.22
N ASP A 16 -25.59 7.80 -47.96
CA ASP A 16 -24.34 7.16 -47.54
C ASP A 16 -24.56 5.73 -47.05
N LYS A 17 -23.68 4.79 -47.40
CA LYS A 17 -23.64 3.45 -46.79
C LYS A 17 -22.61 3.43 -45.68
N VAL A 18 -23.04 3.23 -44.44
CA VAL A 18 -22.15 3.18 -43.27
C VAL A 18 -22.08 1.74 -42.78
N LEU A 19 -20.89 1.15 -42.89
CA LEU A 19 -20.64 -0.22 -42.45
C LEU A 19 -19.93 -0.20 -41.10
N ARG A 20 -20.51 -0.88 -40.10
CA ARG A 20 -19.91 -1.04 -38.78
C ARG A 20 -19.12 -2.35 -38.75
N ARG A 21 -17.82 -2.26 -38.48
CA ARG A 21 -16.96 -3.42 -38.25
C ARG A 21 -16.80 -3.66 -36.75
N THR A 22 -17.40 -4.73 -36.24
CA THR A 22 -17.30 -5.10 -34.83
C THR A 22 -16.06 -5.95 -34.60
N VAL A 23 -14.93 -5.31 -34.24
CA VAL A 23 -13.70 -6.04 -33.89
C VAL A 23 -13.88 -6.64 -32.49
N LYS A 24 -14.21 -7.94 -32.42
CA LYS A 24 -14.18 -8.70 -31.15
C LYS A 24 -12.73 -8.85 -30.69
N ARG A 25 -12.23 -7.88 -29.91
CA ARG A 25 -10.97 -8.02 -29.16
C ARG A 25 -11.15 -9.11 -28.12
N HIS A 26 -10.62 -10.28 -28.42
CA HIS A 26 -10.44 -11.37 -27.47
C HIS A 26 -9.35 -10.92 -26.48
N LEU A 27 -9.78 -10.22 -25.43
CA LEU A 27 -8.92 -9.84 -24.32
C LEU A 27 -8.57 -11.11 -23.57
N ARG A 28 -7.44 -11.73 -23.91
CA ARG A 28 -6.84 -12.79 -23.09
C ARG A 28 -6.31 -12.12 -21.83
N LEU A 29 -7.14 -12.02 -20.81
CA LEU A 29 -6.71 -11.72 -19.45
C LEU A 29 -5.75 -12.84 -19.04
N ARG A 30 -4.45 -12.53 -18.98
CA ARG A 30 -3.47 -13.40 -18.31
C ARG A 30 -3.72 -13.25 -16.81
N PRO A 31 -4.15 -14.31 -16.10
CA PRO A 31 -4.41 -14.25 -14.66
C PRO A 31 -3.16 -14.68 -13.87
N VAL A 32 -1.96 -14.36 -14.37
CA VAL A 32 -0.71 -14.73 -13.70
C VAL A 32 0.03 -13.43 -13.41
N PRO A 33 0.12 -13.00 -12.15
CA PRO A 33 1.04 -11.95 -11.77
C PRO A 33 2.46 -12.43 -12.13
N ASP A 34 3.22 -11.61 -12.84
CA ASP A 34 4.60 -11.93 -13.19
C ASP A 34 5.40 -12.17 -11.89
N ILE A 35 5.80 -13.41 -11.63
CA ILE A 35 6.63 -13.84 -10.48
C ILE A 35 7.85 -12.91 -10.22
N PRO A 36 8.55 -12.38 -11.25
CA PRO A 36 9.66 -11.44 -11.04
C PRO A 36 9.26 -10.11 -10.38
N VAL A 37 8.01 -9.67 -10.58
CA VAL A 37 7.50 -8.40 -10.03
C VAL A 37 7.28 -8.52 -8.53
N ILE A 38 6.75 -9.66 -8.08
CA ILE A 38 6.56 -9.95 -6.65
C ILE A 38 7.90 -9.92 -5.92
N PHE A 39 8.93 -10.59 -6.47
CA PHE A 39 10.27 -10.59 -5.88
C PHE A 39 10.90 -9.20 -5.81
N ARG A 40 10.70 -8.37 -6.84
CA ARG A 40 11.20 -6.99 -6.86
C ARG A 40 10.53 -6.13 -5.79
N ILE A 41 9.20 -6.24 -5.64
CA ILE A 41 8.44 -5.52 -4.61
C ILE A 41 8.85 -5.98 -3.21
N LEU A 42 8.97 -7.30 -3.01
CA LEU A 42 9.37 -7.87 -1.72
C LEU A 42 10.76 -7.40 -1.30
N ARG A 43 11.71 -7.36 -2.26
CA ARG A 43 13.06 -6.83 -2.01
C ARG A 43 13.04 -5.33 -1.69
N ASP A 44 12.27 -4.53 -2.42
CA ASP A 44 12.19 -3.09 -2.16
C ASP A 44 11.57 -2.80 -0.79
N ILE A 45 10.53 -3.52 -0.39
CA ILE A 45 9.93 -3.41 0.95
C ILE A 45 10.95 -3.80 2.01
N LEU A 46 11.66 -4.92 1.83
CA LEU A 46 12.61 -5.41 2.83
C LEU A 46 13.84 -4.49 3.01
N THR A 47 14.26 -3.79 1.95
CA THR A 47 15.48 -2.97 1.99
C THR A 47 15.22 -1.50 2.30
N ARG A 48 14.03 -0.96 1.98
CA ARG A 48 13.71 0.47 2.12
C ARG A 48 12.73 0.82 3.22
N THR A 49 12.05 -0.15 3.82
CA THR A 49 11.07 0.10 4.89
C THR A 49 11.54 -0.50 6.22
N PRO A 50 11.12 0.04 7.39
CA PRO A 50 11.42 -0.55 8.71
C PRO A 50 10.75 -1.92 8.93
N PHE A 51 10.22 -2.55 7.89
CA PHE A 51 9.61 -3.86 7.93
C PHE A 51 10.60 -4.96 8.36
N ALA A 52 11.83 -4.94 7.83
CA ALA A 52 12.85 -5.93 8.19
C ALA A 52 13.18 -5.95 9.70
N PRO A 53 13.50 -4.81 10.36
CA PRO A 53 13.73 -4.82 11.80
C PRO A 53 12.48 -5.14 12.62
N MET A 54 11.27 -4.73 12.19
CA MET A 54 10.02 -5.10 12.86
C MET A 54 9.76 -6.60 12.80
N PHE A 55 9.92 -7.20 11.62
CA PHE A 55 9.76 -8.64 11.43
C PHE A 55 10.80 -9.43 12.22
N LEU A 56 12.07 -9.01 12.19
CA LEU A 56 13.12 -9.61 13.01
C LEU A 56 12.78 -9.55 14.50
N THR A 57 12.30 -8.39 14.97
CA THR A 57 11.88 -8.21 16.37
C THR A 57 10.74 -9.17 16.72
N LEU A 58 9.74 -9.32 15.85
CA LEU A 58 8.63 -10.26 16.06
C LEU A 58 9.13 -11.71 16.15
N VAL A 59 10.03 -12.12 15.26
CA VAL A 59 10.62 -13.47 15.28
C VAL A 59 11.41 -13.71 16.56
N VAL A 60 12.23 -12.74 16.99
CA VAL A 60 12.97 -12.84 18.25
C VAL A 60 12.02 -12.94 19.44
N LEU A 61 10.98 -12.11 19.49
CA LEU A 61 9.97 -12.15 20.54
C LEU A 61 9.27 -13.51 20.57
N TRP A 62 8.87 -14.03 19.41
CA TRP A 62 8.24 -15.35 19.28
C TRP A 62 9.12 -16.46 19.88
N LEU A 63 10.40 -16.51 19.50
CA LEU A 63 11.34 -17.49 20.05
C LEU A 63 11.50 -17.35 21.58
N LEU A 64 11.59 -16.12 22.09
CA LEU A 64 11.74 -15.86 23.53
C LEU A 64 10.49 -16.29 24.32
N PHE A 65 9.29 -15.96 23.83
CA PHE A 65 8.04 -16.35 24.47
C PHE A 65 7.82 -17.86 24.44
N SER A 66 8.08 -18.51 23.31
CA SER A 66 8.04 -19.98 23.23
C SER A 66 9.04 -20.63 24.18
N PHE A 67 10.22 -20.03 24.36
CA PHE A 67 11.22 -20.56 25.29
C PHE A 67 10.78 -20.40 26.74
N GLY A 68 10.22 -19.24 27.10
CA GLY A 68 9.64 -19.00 28.42
C GLY A 68 8.50 -19.97 28.73
N MET A 69 7.58 -20.16 27.78
CA MET A 69 6.47 -21.12 27.90
C MET A 69 6.99 -22.54 28.08
N TYR A 70 7.97 -22.96 27.28
CA TYR A 70 8.60 -24.27 27.42
C TYR A 70 9.23 -24.47 28.81
N LEU A 71 9.96 -23.48 29.33
CA LEU A 71 10.60 -23.59 30.65
C LEU A 71 9.60 -23.73 31.79
N ILE A 72 8.45 -23.05 31.69
CA ILE A 72 7.40 -23.08 32.71
C ILE A 72 6.63 -24.41 32.64
N GLU A 73 6.25 -24.86 31.44
CA GLU A 73 5.36 -26.00 31.26
C GLU A 73 6.08 -27.36 31.25
N ARG A 74 7.36 -27.43 30.88
CA ARG A 74 8.10 -28.72 30.73
C ARG A 74 8.12 -29.64 31.95
N ASN A 75 7.94 -29.12 33.15
CA ASN A 75 7.99 -29.89 34.40
C ASN A 75 6.63 -29.90 35.13
N ALA A 76 5.58 -29.34 34.54
CA ALA A 76 4.28 -29.22 35.18
C ALA A 76 3.46 -30.51 35.04
N SER A 77 2.75 -30.90 36.10
CA SER A 77 1.87 -32.06 36.10
C SER A 77 0.60 -31.77 35.28
N GLY A 78 0.39 -32.51 34.19
CA GLY A 78 -0.75 -32.29 33.29
C GLY A 78 -0.47 -31.36 32.12
N ALA A 79 0.78 -30.93 31.92
CA ALA A 79 1.16 -30.15 30.74
C ALA A 79 1.04 -30.99 29.47
N GLU A 80 0.22 -30.55 28.53
CA GLU A 80 0.16 -31.11 27.18
C GLU A 80 1.32 -30.59 26.30
N MET A 81 1.93 -29.47 26.71
CA MET A 81 3.02 -28.79 26.01
C MET A 81 4.37 -29.13 26.65
N THR A 82 4.95 -30.26 26.23
CA THR A 82 6.15 -30.84 26.86
C THR A 82 7.43 -30.62 26.04
N SER A 83 7.30 -30.28 24.76
CA SER A 83 8.44 -30.01 23.87
C SER A 83 8.52 -28.54 23.46
N TYR A 84 9.74 -28.07 23.16
CA TYR A 84 9.93 -26.71 22.68
C TYR A 84 9.26 -26.48 21.30
N GLY A 85 9.16 -27.51 20.48
CA GLY A 85 8.45 -27.45 19.20
C GLY A 85 6.95 -27.19 19.35
N GLU A 86 6.31 -27.83 20.35
CA GLU A 86 4.92 -27.54 20.70
C GLU A 86 4.74 -26.11 21.19
N ALA A 87 5.69 -25.58 21.97
CA ALA A 87 5.66 -24.19 22.42
C ALA A 87 5.82 -23.18 21.27
N LEU A 88 6.62 -23.51 20.26
CA LEU A 88 6.73 -22.70 19.03
C LEU A 88 5.43 -22.68 18.24
N TRP A 89 4.84 -23.86 18.05
CA TRP A 89 3.57 -23.99 17.35
C TRP A 89 2.43 -23.27 18.09
N TRP A 90 2.36 -23.44 19.40
CA TRP A 90 1.38 -22.77 20.25
C TRP A 90 1.48 -21.25 20.13
N ALA A 91 2.69 -20.70 20.27
CA ALA A 91 2.89 -19.27 20.18
C ALA A 91 2.57 -18.73 18.78
N LEU A 92 2.85 -19.48 17.71
CA LEU A 92 2.48 -19.09 16.35
C LEU A 92 0.96 -19.06 16.18
N ALA A 93 0.28 -20.14 16.56
CA ALA A 93 -1.17 -20.27 16.44
C ALA A 93 -1.93 -19.24 17.30
N ALA A 94 -1.37 -18.83 18.44
CA ALA A 94 -1.91 -17.75 19.27
C ALA A 94 -1.92 -16.40 18.54
N VAL A 95 -0.86 -16.07 17.79
CA VAL A 95 -0.77 -14.83 16.99
C VAL A 95 -1.72 -14.86 15.79
N GLU A 96 -1.81 -16.01 15.12
CA GLU A 96 -2.72 -16.21 14.00
C GLU A 96 -4.19 -16.29 14.43
N THR A 97 -4.47 -16.34 15.74
CA THR A 97 -5.81 -16.54 16.32
C THR A 97 -6.48 -17.85 15.88
N MET A 98 -5.71 -18.81 15.39
CA MET A 98 -6.22 -20.12 14.95
C MET A 98 -6.73 -20.96 16.14
N GLY A 99 -6.19 -20.71 17.33
CA GLY A 99 -6.41 -21.52 18.51
C GLY A 99 -5.64 -22.84 18.45
N THR A 100 -5.35 -23.42 19.61
CA THR A 100 -4.63 -24.69 19.73
C THR A 100 -5.37 -25.64 20.66
N PRO A 101 -5.23 -26.96 20.46
CA PRO A 101 -5.73 -27.93 21.42
C PRO A 101 -4.95 -27.90 22.74
N TYR A 102 -3.68 -27.48 22.71
CA TYR A 102 -2.82 -27.40 23.88
C TYR A 102 -3.11 -26.13 24.66
N GLU A 103 -3.43 -26.27 25.95
CA GLU A 103 -3.52 -25.15 26.90
C GLU A 103 -2.39 -25.23 27.92
N PRO A 104 -1.84 -24.09 28.38
CA PRO A 104 -0.87 -24.08 29.46
C PRO A 104 -1.53 -24.64 30.73
N ALA A 105 -0.86 -25.55 31.45
CA ALA A 105 -1.41 -26.13 32.68
C ALA A 105 -1.08 -25.29 33.92
N THR A 106 -0.13 -24.35 33.81
CA THR A 106 0.32 -23.53 34.94
C THR A 106 -0.23 -22.11 34.91
N ASP A 107 -0.42 -21.52 36.09
CA ASP A 107 -0.79 -20.10 36.23
C ASP A 107 0.24 -19.18 35.57
N GLY A 108 1.53 -19.52 35.66
CA GLY A 108 2.61 -18.78 35.00
C GLY A 108 2.52 -18.83 33.47
N GLY A 109 2.15 -19.98 32.92
CA GLY A 109 1.92 -20.18 31.49
C GLY A 109 0.71 -19.40 30.99
N HIS A 110 -0.37 -19.32 31.76
CA HIS A 110 -1.52 -18.48 31.43
C HIS A 110 -1.18 -16.99 31.39
N ILE A 111 -0.42 -16.49 32.35
CA ILE A 111 0.00 -15.07 32.38
C ILE A 111 0.92 -14.77 31.20
N LEU A 112 1.96 -15.59 30.99
CA LEU A 112 2.92 -15.38 29.91
C LEU A 112 2.27 -15.53 28.54
N GLY A 113 1.41 -16.53 28.37
CA GLY A 113 0.62 -16.77 27.16
C GLY A 113 -0.38 -15.65 26.88
N GLY A 114 -1.02 -15.09 27.91
CA GLY A 114 -1.91 -13.93 27.78
C GLY A 114 -1.18 -12.68 27.31
N ILE A 115 0.01 -12.41 27.88
CA ILE A 115 0.88 -11.31 27.44
C ILE A 115 1.27 -11.52 25.96
N TRP A 116 1.67 -12.73 25.61
CA TRP A 116 2.02 -13.08 24.22
C TRP A 116 0.85 -12.89 23.26
N ALA A 117 -0.34 -13.35 23.63
CA ALA A 117 -1.53 -13.25 22.80
C ALA A 117 -1.86 -11.79 22.47
N VAL A 118 -1.80 -10.88 23.46
CA VAL A 118 -2.05 -9.45 23.23
C VAL A 118 -0.94 -8.84 22.38
N LEU A 119 0.32 -9.00 22.77
CA LEU A 119 1.44 -8.37 22.09
C LEU A 119 1.63 -8.89 20.65
N GLY A 120 1.57 -10.21 20.48
CA GLY A 120 1.76 -10.84 19.18
C GLY A 120 0.66 -10.46 18.19
N VAL A 121 -0.61 -10.48 18.60
CA VAL A 121 -1.73 -10.03 17.76
C VAL A 121 -1.61 -8.54 17.44
N MET A 122 -1.30 -7.69 18.42
CA MET A 122 -1.13 -6.25 18.19
C MET A 122 -0.03 -5.95 17.18
N VAL A 123 1.12 -6.61 17.29
CA VAL A 123 2.25 -6.38 16.36
C VAL A 123 1.92 -6.94 14.98
N PHE A 124 1.42 -8.17 14.88
CA PHE A 124 1.15 -8.83 13.60
C PHE A 124 -0.03 -8.18 12.85
N TRP A 125 -1.23 -8.20 13.45
CA TRP A 125 -2.43 -7.64 12.82
C TRP A 125 -2.39 -6.12 12.78
N GLY A 126 -1.85 -5.46 13.81
CA GLY A 126 -1.73 -4.00 13.81
C GLY A 126 -0.88 -3.49 12.64
N THR A 127 0.22 -4.18 12.30
CA THR A 127 1.05 -3.81 11.14
C THR A 127 0.30 -4.00 9.82
N ILE A 128 -0.43 -5.10 9.65
CA ILE A 128 -1.22 -5.37 8.44
C ILE A 128 -2.33 -4.34 8.28
N ILE A 129 -3.12 -4.13 9.33
CA ILE A 129 -4.25 -3.19 9.33
C ILE A 129 -3.76 -1.76 9.12
N ALA A 130 -2.67 -1.35 9.76
CA ALA A 130 -2.07 -0.03 9.55
C ALA A 130 -1.62 0.14 8.10
N SER A 131 -0.97 -0.87 7.52
CA SER A 131 -0.51 -0.83 6.12
C SER A 131 -1.69 -0.69 5.14
N VAL A 132 -2.75 -1.49 5.36
CA VAL A 132 -3.98 -1.43 4.54
C VAL A 132 -4.68 -0.08 4.72
N THR A 133 -4.79 0.41 5.95
CA THR A 133 -5.37 1.71 6.27
C THR A 133 -4.63 2.85 5.58
N VAL A 134 -3.29 2.88 5.68
CA VAL A 134 -2.46 3.89 5.01
C VAL A 134 -2.65 3.84 3.50
N TYR A 135 -2.70 2.64 2.91
CA TYR A 135 -2.95 2.49 1.48
C TYR A 135 -4.28 3.09 1.04
N PHE A 136 -5.38 2.82 1.76
CA PHE A 136 -6.69 3.35 1.42
C PHE A 136 -6.84 4.84 1.74
N THR A 137 -6.30 5.31 2.87
CA THR A 137 -6.32 6.72 3.27
C THR A 137 -5.55 7.58 2.26
N ASN A 138 -4.38 7.15 1.80
CA ASN A 138 -3.63 7.88 0.77
C ASN A 138 -4.33 7.95 -0.59
N ARG A 139 -5.20 6.99 -0.90
CA ARG A 139 -6.03 7.01 -2.11
C ARG A 139 -7.29 7.84 -1.98
N ARG A 140 -7.77 8.09 -0.76
CA ARG A 140 -8.98 8.88 -0.49
C ARG A 140 -8.74 10.35 -0.19
N LYS A 141 -7.49 10.80 0.02
CA LYS A 141 -7.20 12.23 0.20
C LYS A 141 -7.70 13.01 -1.05
N PRO A 142 -8.74 13.86 -0.94
CA PRO A 142 -9.21 14.68 -2.05
C PRO A 142 -8.08 15.63 -2.47
N HIS A 143 -7.98 15.92 -3.77
CA HIS A 143 -6.89 16.72 -4.35
C HIS A 143 -6.68 18.06 -3.63
N SER A 144 -7.77 18.66 -3.10
CA SER A 144 -7.76 19.90 -2.30
C SER A 144 -7.06 19.79 -0.95
N ALA A 145 -7.14 18.65 -0.26
CA ALA A 145 -6.50 18.47 1.06
C ALA A 145 -4.97 18.36 0.94
N ARG A 146 -4.47 17.75 -0.14
CA ARG A 146 -3.03 17.71 -0.44
C ARG A 146 -2.48 19.10 -0.74
N ILE A 147 -3.24 19.92 -1.47
CA ILE A 147 -2.83 21.30 -1.81
C ILE A 147 -2.67 22.13 -0.53
N ILE A 148 -3.60 22.04 0.41
CA ILE A 148 -3.55 22.80 1.68
C ILE A 148 -2.41 22.32 2.59
N GLU A 149 -2.18 21.01 2.68
CA GLU A 149 -1.11 20.41 3.49
C GLU A 149 0.28 20.75 2.92
N THR A 150 0.44 20.70 1.59
CA THR A 150 1.67 21.13 0.89
C THR A 150 1.91 22.63 1.05
N ILE A 151 0.87 23.47 0.92
CA ILE A 151 1.00 24.92 1.11
C ILE A 151 1.48 25.24 2.54
N HIS A 152 0.97 24.55 3.57
CA HIS A 152 1.41 24.82 4.95
C HIS A 152 2.87 24.42 5.19
N TYR A 153 3.31 23.29 4.63
CA TYR A 153 4.70 22.84 4.71
C TYR A 153 5.66 23.79 3.97
N ASP A 154 5.28 24.22 2.77
CA ASP A 154 6.08 25.14 1.96
C ASP A 154 6.16 26.53 2.61
N LEU A 155 5.11 27.00 3.29
CA LEU A 155 5.12 28.29 3.99
C LEU A 155 6.11 28.31 5.17
N ASP A 156 6.24 27.21 5.91
CA ASP A 156 7.22 27.07 7.00
C ASP A 156 8.68 27.07 6.49
N GLU A 157 8.88 26.64 5.24
CA GLU A 157 10.18 26.68 4.57
C GLU A 157 10.47 28.08 4.01
N LEU A 158 9.44 28.79 3.53
CA LEU A 158 9.53 30.17 3.09
C LEU A 158 9.89 31.13 4.23
N GLU A 159 9.43 30.86 5.45
CA GLU A 159 9.75 31.67 6.64
C GLU A 159 11.23 31.59 7.05
N LYS A 160 11.95 30.55 6.58
CA LYS A 160 13.38 30.33 6.84
C LYS A 160 14.29 31.00 5.81
N LEU A 161 13.74 31.50 4.70
CA LEU A 161 14.50 32.15 3.64
C LEU A 161 14.94 33.56 4.04
N THR A 162 16.13 33.96 3.61
CA THR A 162 16.57 35.35 3.73
C THR A 162 15.80 36.26 2.78
N LEU A 163 15.76 37.57 3.05
CA LEU A 163 15.05 38.55 2.22
C LEU A 163 15.47 38.49 0.74
N ASP A 164 16.74 38.21 0.46
CA ASP A 164 17.29 38.15 -0.90
C ASP A 164 16.79 36.91 -1.66
N GLU A 165 16.79 35.74 -1.00
CA GLU A 165 16.29 34.49 -1.56
C GLU A 165 14.78 34.55 -1.80
N LEU A 166 14.01 35.14 -0.88
CA LEU A 166 12.57 35.34 -1.04
C LEU A 166 12.27 36.28 -2.22
N SER A 167 13.08 37.33 -2.40
CA SER A 167 12.95 38.25 -3.54
C SER A 167 13.23 37.55 -4.88
N THR A 168 14.23 36.68 -4.90
CA THR A 168 14.61 35.89 -6.08
C THR A 168 13.53 34.87 -6.44
N LEU A 169 12.96 34.20 -5.43
CA LEU A 169 11.86 33.27 -5.62
C LEU A 169 10.62 33.99 -6.19
N LYS A 170 10.26 35.14 -5.63
CA LYS A 170 9.14 35.96 -6.11
C LYS A 170 9.34 36.38 -7.57
N TYR A 171 10.53 36.88 -7.91
CA TYR A 171 10.84 37.30 -9.28
C TYR A 171 10.75 36.15 -10.28
N THR A 172 11.33 35.00 -9.93
CA THR A 172 11.35 33.81 -10.79
C THR A 172 9.95 33.25 -10.99
N THR A 173 9.16 33.19 -9.91
CA THR A 173 7.78 32.70 -9.95
C THR A 173 6.90 33.60 -10.81
N ASN A 174 6.98 34.93 -10.64
CA ASN A 174 6.25 35.88 -11.47
C ASN A 174 6.61 35.72 -12.95
N ARG A 175 7.89 35.58 -13.29
CA ARG A 175 8.33 35.40 -14.67
C ARG A 175 7.74 34.13 -15.31
N ILE A 176 7.74 33.01 -14.57
CA ILE A 176 7.16 31.75 -15.06
C ILE A 176 5.64 31.89 -15.28
N ILE A 177 4.94 32.60 -14.39
CA ILE A 177 3.50 32.85 -14.52
C ILE A 177 3.22 33.69 -15.77
N ASP A 178 3.98 34.76 -15.98
CA ASP A 178 3.84 35.64 -17.14
C ASP A 178 4.10 34.88 -18.45
N ASP A 179 5.18 34.09 -18.51
CA ASP A 179 5.48 33.23 -19.67
C ASP A 179 4.35 32.24 -19.97
N ARG A 180 3.71 31.70 -18.93
CA ARG A 180 2.57 30.77 -19.10
C ARG A 180 1.33 31.50 -19.63
N ILE A 181 1.04 32.69 -19.12
CA ILE A 181 -0.07 33.53 -19.58
C ILE A 181 0.11 33.86 -21.07
N ASP A 182 1.32 34.26 -21.47
CA ASP A 182 1.62 34.61 -22.85
C ASP A 182 1.53 33.41 -23.78
N ASN A 183 1.99 32.23 -23.37
CA ASN A 183 1.82 31.01 -24.14
C ASN A 183 0.34 30.64 -24.33
N VAL A 184 -0.49 30.80 -23.29
CA VAL A 184 -1.94 30.54 -23.40
C VAL A 184 -2.60 31.53 -24.35
N LYS A 185 -2.26 32.82 -24.28
CA LYS A 185 -2.76 33.85 -25.21
C LYS A 185 -2.36 33.55 -26.65
N ARG A 186 -1.10 33.19 -26.90
CA ARG A 186 -0.62 32.79 -28.24
C ARG A 186 -1.39 31.60 -28.79
N THR A 187 -1.61 30.59 -27.94
CA THR A 187 -2.37 29.39 -28.31
C THR A 187 -3.81 29.77 -28.67
N GLN A 188 -4.50 30.58 -27.86
CA GLN A 188 -5.87 31.01 -28.14
C GLN A 188 -5.98 31.84 -29.43
N ASN A 189 -5.06 32.77 -29.67
CA ASN A 189 -5.03 33.59 -30.88
C ASN A 189 -4.78 32.75 -32.15
N SER A 190 -3.96 31.69 -32.05
CA SER A 190 -3.72 30.77 -33.17
C SER A 190 -4.96 29.96 -33.58
N TYR A 191 -5.87 29.69 -32.63
CA TYR A 191 -7.15 29.02 -32.91
C TYR A 191 -8.21 29.97 -33.49
N GLN A 192 -8.19 31.26 -33.13
CA GLN A 192 -9.13 32.26 -33.67
C GLN A 192 -8.79 32.66 -35.11
N ASN A 193 -7.51 32.77 -35.47
CA ASN A 193 -7.07 33.11 -36.83
C ASN A 193 -7.18 31.99 -37.88
N LYS A 194 -7.67 30.80 -37.49
CA LYS A 194 -7.81 29.62 -38.38
C LYS A 194 -9.27 29.36 -38.80
N LYS A 195 -10.20 30.25 -38.45
CA LYS A 195 -11.60 30.29 -38.90
C LYS A 195 -11.78 31.44 -39.88
#